data_AF-A0A9W4XW15-F1
#
_entry.id   AF-A0A9W4XW15-F1
#
_cell.length_a   1.000
_cell.length_b   1.000
_cell.length_c   1.000
_cell.angle_alpha   90.00
_cell.angle_beta   90.00
_cell.angle_gamma   90.00
#
_symmetry.space_group_name_H-M   'P 1'
#
loop_
_entity.id
_entity.type
_entity.pdbx_description
1 polymer ?
#
loop_
_entity_poly.entity_id
_entity_poly.type
_entity_poly.pdbx_seq_one_letter_code
_entity_poly.pdbx_strand_id
1 'polypeptide(L)'
;MGSAFFIPPSYYSEAIARSYSTWGSSQPDKEERRRENTKRPSGPRRTRSDESEHHHHHHRSHNHNRHRHPKPESANTLSTSHSAPHRPTTPNTPSSMPSVHIITYGLHYAPNPSDVKQILAKYLPPGTTHLYNIAAQTFTPPPEDMCKLYSGISPAIQDIVMRDPLARGAVMVGVEDIMTFLRARDRKDGFDVAISVCCQIGTHRSVSVAERIARGVEGCCEREARKAMVRLVHIHRHRGDKDAY
;
A
#
# COMPACT_ATOMS: atom_id res chain seq x y z
N MET A 1 26.91 19.96 27.64
CA MET A 1 26.29 18.62 27.79
C MET A 1 24.79 18.79 27.58
N GLY A 2 24.28 18.44 26.39
CA GLY A 2 22.85 18.65 26.06
C GLY A 2 22.04 17.39 26.38
N SER A 3 21.06 17.52 27.27
CA SER A 3 20.09 16.47 27.59
C SER A 3 19.31 16.07 26.34
N ALA A 4 19.50 14.83 25.89
CA ALA A 4 18.65 14.24 24.87
C ALA A 4 17.30 13.92 25.52
N PHE A 5 16.24 14.59 25.09
CA PHE A 5 14.87 14.22 25.48
C PHE A 5 14.58 12.83 24.88
N PHE A 6 14.63 11.83 25.74
CA PHE A 6 14.21 10.47 25.45
C PHE A 6 12.68 10.44 25.51
N ILE A 7 12.01 10.51 24.36
CA ILE A 7 10.57 10.25 24.31
C ILE A 7 10.40 8.73 24.45
N PRO A 8 9.76 8.23 25.52
CA PRO A 8 9.67 6.81 25.76
C PRO A 8 8.85 6.10 24.66
N PRO A 9 9.30 4.93 24.16
CA PRO A 9 8.62 4.16 23.11
C PRO A 9 7.17 3.75 23.43
N SER A 10 6.76 3.81 24.70
CA SER A 10 5.43 3.38 25.16
C SER A 10 4.27 4.25 24.65
N TYR A 11 4.53 5.48 24.21
CA TYR A 11 3.46 6.38 23.72
C TYR A 11 2.93 6.00 22.34
N TYR A 12 3.70 5.29 21.52
CA TYR A 12 3.29 4.93 20.15
C TYR A 12 2.51 3.61 20.07
N SER A 13 2.71 2.67 21.00
CA SER A 13 1.99 1.38 20.95
C SER A 13 0.51 1.49 21.37
N GLU A 14 0.19 2.37 22.33
CA GLU A 14 -1.20 2.58 22.74
C GLU A 14 -1.97 3.51 21.79
N ALA A 15 -1.32 4.48 21.14
CA ALA A 15 -1.99 5.36 20.18
C ALA A 15 -2.49 4.60 18.94
N ILE A 16 -1.72 3.61 18.48
CA ILE A 16 -2.10 2.77 17.33
C ILE A 16 -3.14 1.72 17.73
N ALA A 17 -3.03 1.09 18.91
CA ALA A 17 -4.06 0.18 19.41
C ALA A 17 -5.39 0.90 19.73
N ARG A 18 -5.35 2.16 20.21
CA ARG A 18 -6.55 2.98 20.44
C ARG A 18 -7.16 3.49 19.14
N SER A 19 -6.37 3.88 18.14
CA SER A 19 -6.88 4.39 16.86
C SER A 19 -7.77 3.39 16.09
N TYR A 20 -7.50 2.09 16.18
CA TYR A 20 -8.39 1.06 15.59
C TYR A 20 -9.59 0.69 16.48
N SER A 21 -9.60 1.10 17.75
CA SER A 21 -10.69 0.81 18.71
C SER A 21 -11.72 1.93 18.81
N THR A 22 -11.34 3.20 18.60
CA THR A 22 -12.23 4.36 18.77
C THR A 22 -12.93 4.85 17.50
N TRP A 23 -12.57 4.37 16.30
CA TRP A 23 -13.30 4.71 15.06
C TRP A 23 -14.55 3.85 14.81
N GLY A 24 -14.95 3.04 15.79
CA GLY A 24 -16.10 2.11 15.71
C GLY A 24 -17.37 2.53 16.46
N SER A 25 -17.49 3.74 17.03
CA SER A 25 -18.72 4.13 17.77
C SER A 25 -19.01 5.63 17.84
N SER A 26 -18.82 6.37 16.75
CA SER A 26 -19.61 7.59 16.53
C SER A 26 -20.52 7.36 15.35
N GLN A 27 -21.67 6.72 15.63
CA GLN A 27 -22.83 6.94 14.77
C GLN A 27 -23.05 8.46 14.73
N PRO A 28 -23.14 9.11 13.56
CA PRO A 28 -23.67 10.46 13.53
C PRO A 28 -25.05 10.40 14.18
N ASP A 29 -25.26 11.28 15.17
CA ASP A 29 -26.50 11.41 15.91
C ASP A 29 -27.70 11.28 14.96
N LYS A 30 -28.49 10.22 15.17
CA LYS A 30 -29.79 10.02 14.51
C LYS A 30 -30.77 11.15 14.81
N GLU A 31 -30.42 12.07 15.71
CA GLU A 31 -31.24 13.20 16.14
C GLU A 31 -31.28 14.33 15.08
N GLU A 32 -30.20 14.57 14.33
CA GLU A 32 -30.13 15.76 13.45
C GLU A 32 -30.79 15.54 12.08
N ARG A 33 -30.99 14.28 11.65
CA ARG A 33 -31.79 13.96 10.45
C ARG A 33 -33.30 14.01 10.66
N ARG A 34 -33.78 14.24 11.90
CA ARG A 34 -35.22 14.33 12.20
C ARG A 34 -35.81 15.73 12.01
N ARG A 35 -34.99 16.77 11.81
CA ARG A 35 -35.49 18.16 11.71
C ARG A 35 -35.62 18.72 10.30
N GLU A 36 -35.19 18.02 9.26
CA GLU A 36 -35.17 18.58 7.89
C GLU A 36 -36.18 17.95 6.90
N ASN A 37 -37.14 17.16 7.38
CA ASN A 37 -38.04 16.39 6.50
C ASN A 37 -39.53 16.83 6.48
N THR A 38 -39.86 18.06 6.86
CA THR A 38 -41.27 18.53 6.96
C THR A 38 -41.75 19.51 5.90
N LYS A 39 -41.00 19.81 4.83
CA LYS A 39 -41.52 20.64 3.74
C LYS A 39 -41.03 20.18 2.35
N ARG A 40 -41.68 19.14 1.81
CA ARG A 40 -41.69 18.92 0.35
C ARG A 40 -43.14 18.85 -0.14
N PRO A 41 -43.56 19.75 -1.05
CA PRO A 41 -44.88 19.69 -1.67
C PRO A 41 -45.01 18.42 -2.52
N SER A 42 -46.14 17.75 -2.34
CA SER A 42 -46.64 16.62 -3.11
C SER A 42 -46.90 17.02 -4.56
N GLY A 43 -46.01 16.61 -5.46
CA GLY A 43 -46.19 16.69 -6.92
C GLY A 43 -46.81 15.41 -7.49
N PRO A 44 -47.56 15.49 -8.61
CA PRO A 44 -48.41 14.42 -9.09
C PRO A 44 -47.64 13.25 -9.72
N ARG A 45 -48.16 12.06 -9.38
CA ARG A 45 -47.80 10.72 -9.83
C ARG A 45 -48.05 10.58 -11.33
N ARG A 46 -47.00 10.48 -12.14
CA ARG A 46 -47.08 10.01 -13.53
C ARG A 46 -46.88 8.50 -13.56
N THR A 47 -48.00 7.81 -13.72
CA THR A 47 -48.08 6.47 -14.30
C THR A 47 -47.66 6.55 -15.76
N ARG A 48 -46.66 5.77 -16.17
CA ARG A 48 -46.51 5.40 -17.58
C ARG A 48 -46.20 3.91 -17.66
N SER A 49 -47.22 3.23 -18.19
CA SER A 49 -47.25 1.87 -18.66
C SER A 49 -46.38 1.69 -19.90
N ASP A 50 -46.35 0.43 -20.33
CA ASP A 50 -46.06 -0.06 -21.68
C ASP A 50 -44.59 -0.24 -22.01
N GLU A 51 -44.15 -1.51 -21.95
CA GLU A 51 -44.25 -2.48 -23.05
C GLU A 51 -43.04 -2.31 -23.95
N SER A 52 -42.20 -3.34 -24.00
CA SER A 52 -41.67 -3.89 -25.24
C SER A 52 -40.83 -5.11 -24.88
N GLU A 53 -41.50 -6.27 -24.98
CA GLU A 53 -40.89 -7.51 -25.41
C GLU A 53 -40.07 -7.29 -26.70
N HIS A 54 -39.08 -8.16 -26.91
CA HIS A 54 -38.35 -8.49 -28.16
C HIS A 54 -36.86 -8.65 -27.83
N HIS A 55 -36.07 -9.56 -28.38
CA HIS A 55 -36.23 -10.81 -29.12
C HIS A 55 -34.80 -11.40 -29.17
N HIS A 56 -34.69 -12.73 -29.20
CA HIS A 56 -33.69 -13.53 -29.93
C HIS A 56 -32.18 -13.20 -29.86
N HIS A 57 -31.33 -14.17 -29.49
CA HIS A 57 -30.70 -15.08 -30.46
C HIS A 57 -29.76 -16.11 -29.83
N HIS A 58 -29.94 -17.36 -30.27
CA HIS A 58 -29.03 -18.48 -30.13
C HIS A 58 -27.79 -18.31 -31.02
N HIS A 59 -26.60 -18.53 -30.47
CA HIS A 59 -25.42 -19.08 -31.16
C HIS A 59 -24.66 -19.91 -30.12
N ARG A 60 -24.77 -21.25 -30.06
CA ARG A 60 -24.41 -22.31 -31.02
C ARG A 60 -22.92 -22.27 -31.41
N SER A 61 -22.15 -23.05 -30.65
CA SER A 61 -21.11 -24.01 -31.04
C SER A 61 -20.02 -23.61 -32.05
N HIS A 62 -18.75 -23.68 -31.63
CA HIS A 62 -17.56 -24.21 -32.34
C HIS A 62 -16.45 -24.32 -31.26
N ASN A 63 -16.06 -25.47 -30.70
CA ASN A 63 -15.38 -26.66 -31.23
C ASN A 63 -14.33 -26.42 -32.33
N HIS A 64 -13.23 -27.19 -32.25
CA HIS A 64 -11.94 -27.10 -32.94
C HIS A 64 -11.02 -26.04 -32.28
N ASN A 65 -9.80 -26.34 -31.84
CA ASN A 65 -8.84 -27.17 -32.53
C ASN A 65 -7.70 -27.60 -31.58
N ARG A 66 -7.53 -28.91 -31.42
CA ARG A 66 -6.34 -29.53 -30.81
C ARG A 66 -5.21 -29.48 -31.83
N HIS A 67 -4.31 -28.51 -31.71
CA HIS A 67 -2.99 -28.62 -32.33
C HIS A 67 -1.94 -28.91 -31.26
N ARG A 68 -1.67 -30.22 -31.10
CA ARG A 68 -0.41 -30.74 -30.60
C ARG A 68 0.69 -30.25 -31.55
N HIS A 69 1.59 -29.41 -31.04
CA HIS A 69 2.89 -29.22 -31.68
C HIS A 69 3.92 -30.17 -31.05
N PRO A 70 4.72 -30.85 -31.88
CA PRO A 70 5.78 -31.74 -31.42
C PRO A 70 6.93 -30.94 -30.81
N LYS A 71 7.44 -31.51 -29.72
CA LYS A 71 8.65 -31.14 -29.01
C LYS A 71 9.87 -31.37 -29.92
N PRO A 72 10.68 -30.35 -30.25
CA PRO A 72 12.04 -30.58 -30.72
C PRO A 72 12.95 -30.75 -29.51
N GLU A 73 13.40 -31.99 -29.32
CA GLU A 73 14.70 -32.26 -28.72
C GLU A 73 15.79 -31.66 -29.61
N SER A 74 16.75 -30.94 -29.03
CA SER A 74 18.19 -31.15 -29.26
C SER A 74 19.03 -29.95 -28.78
N ALA A 75 19.96 -30.26 -27.88
CA ALA A 75 21.32 -29.77 -27.80
C ALA A 75 21.62 -28.28 -28.02
N ASN A 76 22.00 -27.57 -26.95
CA ASN A 76 23.38 -27.06 -26.82
C ASN A 76 23.57 -26.41 -25.44
N THR A 77 24.20 -27.18 -24.56
CA THR A 77 24.76 -26.74 -23.28
C THR A 77 26.02 -25.92 -23.55
N LEU A 78 25.85 -24.65 -23.90
CA LEU A 78 26.93 -23.66 -23.80
C LEU A 78 26.87 -23.11 -22.37
N SER A 79 27.84 -23.53 -21.56
CA SER A 79 28.12 -23.02 -20.22
C SER A 79 28.55 -21.55 -20.30
N THR A 80 27.58 -20.65 -20.47
CA THR A 80 27.78 -19.22 -20.27
C THR A 80 27.90 -19.00 -18.77
N SER A 81 29.14 -18.81 -18.30
CA SER A 81 29.45 -18.32 -16.97
C SER A 81 28.78 -16.95 -16.79
N HIS A 82 27.55 -16.95 -16.28
CA HIS A 82 26.86 -15.74 -15.85
C HIS A 82 27.59 -15.19 -14.64
N SER A 83 28.50 -14.25 -14.90
CA SER A 83 29.06 -13.35 -13.89
C SER A 83 27.90 -12.81 -13.07
N ALA A 84 27.84 -13.19 -11.79
CA ALA A 84 26.80 -12.75 -10.88
C ALA A 84 26.72 -11.21 -10.97
N PRO A 85 25.53 -10.61 -11.11
CA PRO A 85 25.38 -9.17 -11.22
C PRO A 85 26.04 -8.54 -10.00
N HIS A 86 27.16 -7.84 -10.24
CA HIS A 86 27.87 -7.09 -9.21
C HIS A 86 26.88 -6.15 -8.56
N ARG A 87 26.51 -6.48 -7.31
CA ARG A 87 25.67 -5.62 -6.48
C ARG A 87 26.46 -4.32 -6.32
N PRO A 88 26.02 -3.18 -6.85
CA PRO A 88 26.76 -1.94 -6.71
C PRO A 88 26.86 -1.63 -5.22
N THR A 89 28.05 -1.82 -4.66
CA THR A 89 28.44 -1.31 -3.34
C THR A 89 28.50 0.20 -3.47
N THR A 90 27.35 0.86 -3.34
CA THR A 90 27.30 2.31 -3.25
C THR A 90 28.10 2.73 -2.01
N PRO A 91 29.11 3.61 -2.16
CA PRO A 91 29.91 4.07 -1.03
C PRO A 91 28.99 4.71 0.01
N ASN A 92 29.20 4.30 1.25
CA ASN A 92 28.39 4.59 2.42
C ASN A 92 28.65 6.03 2.93
N THR A 93 28.69 7.01 2.02
CA THR A 93 28.84 8.41 2.40
C THR A 93 27.56 8.81 3.14
N PRO A 94 27.63 9.29 4.39
CA PRO A 94 26.44 9.69 5.13
C PRO A 94 25.76 10.81 4.35
N SER A 95 24.61 10.47 3.75
CA SER A 95 23.73 11.47 3.15
C SER A 95 23.34 12.44 4.24
N SER A 96 23.62 13.72 4.05
CA SER A 96 23.16 14.77 4.96
C SER A 96 21.64 14.93 4.96
N MET A 97 20.95 14.30 3.99
CA MET A 97 19.50 14.35 3.83
C MET A 97 18.85 13.15 4.51
N PRO A 98 17.83 13.37 5.37
CA PRO A 98 17.10 12.29 6.03
C PRO A 98 16.38 11.40 5.01
N SER A 99 16.36 10.09 5.26
CA SER A 99 15.65 9.12 4.41
C SER A 99 14.39 8.58 5.08
N VAL A 100 13.31 8.49 4.32
CA VAL A 100 12.06 7.83 4.71
C VAL A 100 11.98 6.50 3.99
N HIS A 101 12.10 5.40 4.72
CA HIS A 101 12.02 4.04 4.19
C HIS A 101 10.62 3.48 4.36
N ILE A 102 9.99 3.09 3.26
CA ILE A 102 8.68 2.44 3.28
C ILE A 102 8.87 1.03 2.70
N ILE A 103 8.69 0.02 3.54
CA ILE A 103 8.92 -1.38 3.16
C ILE A 103 7.59 -2.11 3.05
N THR A 104 7.39 -2.86 1.97
CA THR A 104 6.24 -3.75 1.86
C THR A 104 6.64 -5.22 1.77
N TYR A 105 5.92 -6.07 2.49
CA TYR A 105 6.12 -7.52 2.44
C TYR A 105 4.79 -8.30 2.55
N GLY A 106 4.85 -9.58 2.20
CA GLY A 106 3.77 -10.55 2.40
C GLY A 106 3.93 -11.35 3.67
N LEU A 107 2.86 -11.50 4.46
CA LEU A 107 2.82 -12.29 5.69
C LEU A 107 3.04 -13.78 5.46
N HIS A 108 2.60 -14.28 4.30
CA HIS A 108 2.86 -15.67 3.92
C HIS A 108 4.35 -16.03 3.94
N TYR A 109 5.22 -15.05 3.68
CA TYR A 109 6.67 -15.21 3.64
C TYR A 109 7.38 -14.80 4.95
N ALA A 110 6.65 -14.19 5.88
CA ALA A 110 7.15 -13.75 7.17
C ALA A 110 6.10 -14.03 8.27
N PRO A 111 5.77 -15.31 8.50
CA PRO A 111 4.71 -15.69 9.43
C PRO A 111 5.06 -15.34 10.88
N ASN A 112 6.36 -15.25 11.22
CA ASN A 112 6.81 -15.03 12.58
C ASN A 112 7.48 -13.66 12.76
N PRO A 113 7.47 -13.09 13.98
CA PRO A 113 8.17 -11.84 14.26
C PRO A 113 9.68 -11.87 13.98
N SER A 114 10.32 -13.03 14.08
CA SER A 114 11.74 -13.21 13.71
C SER A 114 11.99 -12.92 12.24
N ASP A 115 11.09 -13.35 11.37
CA ASP A 115 11.22 -13.21 9.92
C ASP A 115 11.05 -11.74 9.52
N VAL A 116 10.12 -11.03 10.17
CA VAL A 116 9.96 -9.58 10.02
C VAL A 116 11.23 -8.85 10.46
N LYS A 117 11.84 -9.22 11.59
CA LYS A 117 13.12 -8.63 12.03
C LYS A 117 14.24 -8.85 11.02
N GLN A 118 14.34 -10.05 10.45
CA GLN A 118 15.33 -10.35 9.41
C GLN A 118 15.09 -9.53 8.13
N ILE A 119 13.83 -9.37 7.73
CA ILE A 119 13.44 -8.48 6.62
C ILE A 119 13.90 -7.04 6.92
N LEU A 120 13.54 -6.48 8.07
CA LEU A 120 13.91 -5.10 8.42
C LEU A 120 15.43 -4.92 8.44
N ALA A 121 16.18 -5.85 9.08
CA ALA A 121 17.63 -5.80 9.13
C ALA A 121 18.31 -5.92 7.76
N LYS A 122 17.69 -6.64 6.81
CA LYS A 122 18.23 -6.82 5.45
C LYS A 122 18.01 -5.60 4.55
N TYR A 123 16.91 -4.86 4.74
CA TYR A 123 16.47 -3.81 3.81
C TYR A 123 16.61 -2.38 4.36
N LEU A 124 16.77 -2.21 5.68
CA LEU A 124 17.01 -0.92 6.31
C LEU A 124 18.50 -0.69 6.58
N PRO A 125 19.00 0.53 6.37
CA PRO A 125 20.30 0.94 6.89
C PRO A 125 20.41 0.74 8.41
N PRO A 126 21.61 0.48 8.94
CA PRO A 126 21.83 0.47 10.39
C PRO A 126 21.46 1.81 11.02
N GLY A 127 20.76 1.78 12.16
CA GLY A 127 20.35 2.98 12.89
C GLY A 127 19.04 3.63 12.41
N THR A 128 18.41 3.13 11.35
CA THR A 128 17.07 3.58 10.94
C THR A 128 16.04 3.31 12.02
N THR A 129 15.24 4.32 12.38
CA THR A 129 14.16 4.20 13.36
C THR A 129 12.91 3.63 12.70
N HIS A 130 12.54 2.39 12.99
CA HIS A 130 11.28 1.80 12.54
C HIS A 130 10.14 2.20 13.48
N LEU A 131 9.15 2.95 12.97
CA LEU A 131 8.04 3.46 13.78
C LEU A 131 7.03 2.35 14.11
N TYR A 132 6.50 1.68 13.08
CA TYR A 132 5.51 0.62 13.24
C TYR A 132 5.24 -0.13 11.92
N ASN A 133 4.37 -1.14 12.03
CA ASN A 133 3.89 -1.95 10.92
C ASN A 133 2.38 -1.78 10.69
N ILE A 134 1.99 -1.45 9.47
CA ILE A 134 0.59 -1.36 9.03
C ILE A 134 0.14 -2.73 8.50
N ALA A 135 -0.82 -3.35 9.19
CA ALA A 135 -1.41 -4.63 8.81
C ALA A 135 -2.54 -4.47 7.78
N ALA A 136 -2.19 -4.28 6.50
CA ALA A 136 -3.12 -4.11 5.39
C ALA A 136 -3.90 -5.39 5.00
N GLN A 137 -3.75 -6.49 5.74
CA GLN A 137 -4.53 -7.73 5.55
C GLN A 137 -6.02 -7.56 5.90
N THR A 138 -6.36 -6.56 6.71
CA THR A 138 -7.73 -6.25 7.15
C THR A 138 -8.45 -5.34 6.18
N PHE A 139 -7.75 -4.76 5.21
CA PHE A 139 -8.36 -3.89 4.19
C PHE A 139 -9.04 -4.73 3.10
N THR A 140 -10.05 -4.14 2.48
CA THR A 140 -10.81 -4.71 1.38
C THR A 140 -9.86 -5.09 0.23
N PRO A 141 -9.80 -6.37 -0.16
CA PRO A 141 -8.96 -6.79 -1.28
C PRO A 141 -9.55 -6.27 -2.61
N PRO A 142 -8.70 -5.99 -3.62
CA PRO A 142 -9.19 -5.75 -4.96
C PRO A 142 -9.88 -7.00 -5.54
N PRO A 143 -10.75 -6.83 -6.55
CA PRO A 143 -11.32 -7.94 -7.31
C PRO A 143 -10.25 -8.89 -7.88
N GLU A 144 -10.57 -10.19 -7.92
CA GLU A 144 -9.61 -11.24 -8.29
C GLU A 144 -9.13 -11.13 -9.75
N ASP A 145 -10.04 -10.79 -10.66
CA ASP A 145 -9.76 -10.51 -12.06
C ASP A 145 -8.75 -9.36 -12.23
N MET A 146 -8.90 -8.30 -11.42
CA MET A 146 -7.96 -7.19 -11.37
C MET A 146 -6.61 -7.61 -10.76
N CYS A 147 -6.63 -8.47 -9.74
CA CYS A 147 -5.40 -8.96 -9.09
C CYS A 147 -4.52 -9.81 -10.01
N LYS A 148 -5.11 -10.47 -11.02
CA LYS A 148 -4.37 -11.23 -12.04
C LYS A 148 -3.62 -10.32 -13.01
N LEU A 149 -4.19 -9.14 -13.29
CA LEU A 149 -3.67 -8.23 -14.31
C LEU A 149 -2.72 -7.18 -13.76
N TYR A 150 -2.93 -6.75 -12.51
CA TYR A 150 -2.26 -5.60 -11.92
C TYR A 150 -1.75 -5.92 -10.53
N SER A 151 -0.68 -5.25 -10.13
CA SER A 151 -0.25 -5.19 -8.72
C SER A 151 -0.64 -3.85 -8.08
N GLY A 152 -0.28 -3.69 -6.80
CA GLY A 152 -0.61 -2.48 -6.04
C GLY A 152 0.06 -1.19 -6.51
N ILE A 153 0.99 -1.25 -7.47
CA ILE A 153 1.55 -0.05 -8.11
C ILE A 153 0.58 0.57 -9.13
N SER A 154 -0.36 -0.22 -9.66
CA SER A 154 -1.32 0.26 -10.67
C SER A 154 -2.27 1.30 -10.05
N PRO A 155 -2.46 2.48 -10.67
CA PRO A 155 -3.41 3.48 -10.19
C PRO A 155 -4.82 2.92 -9.99
N ALA A 156 -5.27 2.02 -10.87
CA ALA A 156 -6.59 1.40 -10.76
C ALA A 156 -6.72 0.54 -9.48
N ILE A 157 -5.70 -0.26 -9.14
CA ILE A 157 -5.70 -1.04 -7.89
C ILE A 157 -5.63 -0.10 -6.69
N GLN A 158 -4.81 0.95 -6.76
CA GLN A 158 -4.70 1.93 -5.67
C GLN A 158 -6.04 2.63 -5.42
N ASP A 159 -6.76 3.04 -6.45
CA ASP A 159 -8.08 3.66 -6.30
C ASP A 159 -9.09 2.71 -5.66
N ILE A 160 -9.07 1.42 -6.04
CA ILE A 160 -9.92 0.40 -5.42
C ILE A 160 -9.58 0.23 -3.93
N VAL A 161 -8.28 0.07 -3.58
CA VAL A 161 -7.85 -0.08 -2.19
C VAL A 161 -8.18 1.18 -1.38
N MET A 162 -8.03 2.37 -1.97
CA MET A 162 -8.37 3.64 -1.34
C MET A 162 -9.88 3.91 -1.24
N ARG A 163 -10.76 3.05 -1.76
CA ARG A 163 -12.20 3.11 -1.42
C ARG A 163 -12.47 2.60 0.00
N ASP A 164 -11.59 1.78 0.55
CA ASP A 164 -11.65 1.33 1.94
C ASP A 164 -11.32 2.48 2.91
N PRO A 165 -12.24 2.84 3.83
CA PRO A 165 -11.99 3.89 4.83
C PRO A 165 -10.79 3.61 5.74
N LEU A 166 -10.55 2.36 6.12
CA LEU A 166 -9.43 1.96 6.98
C LEU A 166 -8.10 2.15 6.26
N ALA A 167 -8.05 1.81 4.97
CA ALA A 167 -6.85 2.02 4.15
C ALA A 167 -6.53 3.52 4.00
N ARG A 168 -7.55 4.36 3.74
CA ARG A 168 -7.35 5.82 3.67
C ARG A 168 -6.87 6.40 5.01
N GLY A 169 -7.49 5.99 6.11
CA GLY A 169 -7.10 6.41 7.46
C GLY A 169 -5.64 6.04 7.76
N ALA A 170 -5.24 4.80 7.45
CA ALA A 170 -3.87 4.34 7.64
C ALA A 170 -2.86 5.13 6.78
N VAL A 171 -3.21 5.52 5.56
CA VAL A 171 -2.37 6.38 4.72
C VAL A 171 -2.21 7.76 5.37
N MET A 172 -3.30 8.38 5.81
CA MET A 172 -3.26 9.71 6.44
C MET A 172 -2.38 9.71 7.70
N VAL A 173 -2.61 8.76 8.60
CA VAL A 173 -1.83 8.60 9.84
C VAL A 173 -0.36 8.31 9.52
N GLY A 174 -0.08 7.43 8.55
CA GLY A 174 1.28 7.13 8.11
C GLY A 174 2.04 8.37 7.63
N VAL A 175 1.40 9.22 6.83
CA VAL A 175 1.99 10.48 6.36
C VAL A 175 2.22 11.43 7.53
N GLU A 176 1.22 11.62 8.41
CA GLU A 176 1.31 12.52 9.56
C GLU A 176 2.41 12.13 10.54
N ASP A 177 2.51 10.84 10.88
CA ASP A 177 3.53 10.33 11.81
C ASP A 177 4.95 10.52 11.27
N ILE A 178 5.16 10.23 9.97
CA ILE A 178 6.45 10.44 9.31
C ILE A 178 6.80 11.93 9.33
N MET A 179 5.87 12.81 8.94
CA MET A 179 6.14 14.26 8.93
C MET A 179 6.39 14.80 10.34
N THR A 180 5.66 14.31 11.34
CA THR A 180 5.88 14.65 12.76
C THR A 180 7.28 14.25 13.21
N PHE A 181 7.73 13.04 12.84
CA PHE A 181 9.08 12.58 13.12
C PHE A 181 10.14 13.46 12.46
N LEU A 182 9.97 13.79 11.18
CA LEU A 182 10.90 14.66 10.44
C LEU A 182 11.00 16.06 11.07
N ARG A 183 9.87 16.67 11.43
CA ARG A 183 9.84 18.00 12.08
C ARG A 183 10.52 18.01 13.44
N ALA A 184 10.37 16.96 14.23
CA ALA A 184 10.99 16.86 15.55
C ALA A 184 12.52 16.76 15.48
N ARG A 185 13.08 16.36 14.33
CA ARG A 185 14.50 15.99 14.17
C ARG A 185 15.32 16.96 13.33
N ASP A 186 14.77 18.10 12.93
CA ASP A 186 15.44 19.20 12.20
C ASP A 186 16.74 19.74 12.84
N ARG A 187 17.12 19.31 14.05
CA ARG A 187 18.15 19.96 14.87
C ARG A 187 19.44 19.15 15.09
N LYS A 188 19.49 17.85 14.76
CA LYS A 188 20.70 17.02 14.92
C LYS A 188 20.65 15.88 13.91
N ASP A 189 21.72 15.71 13.13
CA ASP A 189 22.15 14.57 12.28
C ASP A 189 21.09 13.82 11.46
N GLY A 190 21.37 13.54 10.18
CA GLY A 190 20.45 12.90 9.24
C GLY A 190 19.91 11.55 9.70
N PHE A 191 18.77 11.57 10.41
CA PHE A 191 18.10 10.38 10.92
C PHE A 191 17.19 9.78 9.85
N ASP A 192 17.38 8.49 9.61
CA ASP A 192 16.49 7.72 8.76
C ASP A 192 15.31 7.18 9.58
N VAL A 193 14.11 7.25 8.99
CA VAL A 193 12.88 6.72 9.56
C VAL A 193 12.30 5.64 8.66
N ALA A 194 11.63 4.65 9.24
CA ALA A 194 10.99 3.59 8.48
C ALA A 194 9.58 3.28 8.98
N ILE A 195 8.71 2.92 8.04
CA ILE A 195 7.47 2.20 8.31
C ILE A 195 7.45 0.94 7.46
N SER A 196 6.69 -0.06 7.89
CA SER A 196 6.43 -1.24 7.07
C SER A 196 4.95 -1.47 6.86
N VAL A 197 4.57 -2.03 5.71
CA VAL A 197 3.20 -2.34 5.35
C VAL A 197 3.12 -3.79 4.89
N CYS A 198 2.27 -4.59 5.50
CA CYS A 198 2.12 -6.00 5.14
C CYS A 198 0.69 -6.38 4.78
N CYS A 199 0.54 -7.29 3.84
CA CYS A 199 -0.73 -7.96 3.56
C CYS A 199 -0.46 -9.46 3.37
N GLN A 200 -1.47 -10.25 2.99
CA GLN A 200 -1.30 -11.70 2.87
C GLN A 200 -0.12 -12.11 1.97
N ILE A 201 -0.08 -11.60 0.74
CA ILE A 201 0.92 -11.99 -0.28
C ILE A 201 2.00 -10.92 -0.49
N GLY A 202 1.68 -9.65 -0.26
CA GLY A 202 2.63 -8.55 -0.46
C GLY A 202 2.61 -7.93 -1.86
N THR A 203 1.55 -8.13 -2.64
CA THR A 203 1.45 -7.66 -4.04
C THR A 203 0.50 -6.47 -4.23
N HIS A 204 -0.67 -6.46 -3.58
CA HIS A 204 -1.73 -5.47 -3.86
C HIS A 204 -1.91 -4.46 -2.74
N ARG A 205 -2.66 -4.82 -1.68
CA ARG A 205 -3.06 -3.89 -0.61
C ARG A 205 -1.88 -3.17 0.05
N SER A 206 -0.84 -3.91 0.47
CA SER A 206 0.32 -3.32 1.14
C SER A 206 1.11 -2.38 0.21
N VAL A 207 1.31 -2.79 -1.04
CA VAL A 207 1.96 -1.98 -2.08
C VAL A 207 1.17 -0.70 -2.33
N SER A 208 -0.16 -0.79 -2.54
CA SER A 208 -0.99 0.39 -2.78
C SER A 208 -1.00 1.40 -1.64
N VAL A 209 -1.04 0.93 -0.40
CA VAL A 209 -0.98 1.79 0.79
C VAL A 209 0.39 2.46 0.90
N ALA A 210 1.46 1.70 0.71
CA ALA A 210 2.82 2.23 0.77
C ALA A 210 3.11 3.28 -0.32
N GLU A 211 2.67 3.03 -1.56
CA GLU A 211 2.75 3.98 -2.69
C GLU A 211 1.96 5.28 -2.44
N ARG A 212 0.85 5.19 -1.70
CA ARG A 212 0.04 6.35 -1.33
C ARG A 212 0.68 7.13 -0.18
N ILE A 213 1.28 6.45 0.79
CA ILE A 213 2.06 7.11 1.86
C ILE A 213 3.27 7.81 1.26
N ALA A 214 4.04 7.14 0.38
CA ALA A 214 5.21 7.72 -0.27
C ALA A 214 4.89 9.05 -0.95
N ARG A 215 3.89 9.07 -1.84
CA ARG A 215 3.43 10.31 -2.50
C ARG A 215 2.90 11.35 -1.53
N GLY A 216 2.22 10.92 -0.46
CA GLY A 216 1.74 11.83 0.58
C GLY A 216 2.88 12.52 1.33
N VAL A 217 3.93 11.77 1.67
CA VAL A 217 5.15 12.30 2.29
C VAL A 217 5.87 13.25 1.35
N GLU A 218 6.09 12.87 0.09
CA GLU A 218 6.72 13.72 -0.93
C GLU A 218 5.98 15.05 -1.10
N GLY A 219 4.65 15.01 -1.24
CA GLY A 219 3.84 16.23 -1.37
C GLY A 219 3.84 17.10 -0.11
N CYS A 220 3.97 16.51 1.09
CA CYS A 220 4.15 17.27 2.33
C CYS A 220 5.55 17.90 2.41
N CYS A 221 6.60 17.17 2.02
CA CYS A 221 7.97 17.68 1.99
C CYS A 221 8.11 18.86 1.02
N GLU A 222 7.54 18.75 -0.19
CA GLU A 222 7.52 19.83 -1.19
C GLU A 222 6.83 21.08 -0.64
N ARG A 223 5.64 20.93 -0.05
CA ARG A 223 4.87 22.04 0.53
C ARG A 223 5.59 22.74 1.69
N GLU A 224 6.40 22.01 2.45
CA GLU A 224 7.16 22.54 3.58
C GLU A 224 8.60 22.95 3.21
N ALA A 225 8.98 22.88 1.93
CA ALA A 225 10.35 23.09 1.44
C ALA A 225 11.40 22.23 2.19
N ARG A 226 11.00 21.03 2.61
CA ARG A 226 11.84 20.07 3.32
C ARG A 226 12.47 19.10 2.34
N LYS A 227 13.72 18.76 2.59
CA LYS A 227 14.46 17.77 1.81
C LYS A 227 14.46 16.44 2.57
N ALA A 228 13.76 15.45 2.04
CA ALA A 228 13.80 14.07 2.51
C ALA A 228 13.82 13.12 1.31
N MET A 229 14.62 12.06 1.38
CA MET A 229 14.64 11.02 0.35
C MET A 229 13.59 9.96 0.70
N VAL A 230 12.56 9.78 -0.13
CA VAL A 230 11.63 8.67 0.06
C VAL A 230 12.13 7.44 -0.68
N ARG A 231 12.41 6.36 0.06
CA ARG A 231 12.85 5.08 -0.47
C ARG A 231 11.78 4.02 -0.25
N LEU A 232 11.13 3.62 -1.34
CA LEU A 232 10.11 2.58 -1.35
C LEU A 232 10.72 1.23 -1.76
N VAL A 233 10.43 0.17 -1.01
CA VAL A 233 10.95 -1.19 -1.27
C VAL A 233 9.83 -2.22 -1.22
N HIS A 234 9.61 -2.92 -2.33
CA HIS A 234 8.62 -4.00 -2.43
C HIS A 234 9.29 -5.37 -2.46
N ILE A 235 9.24 -6.10 -1.34
CA ILE A 235 10.04 -7.33 -1.16
C ILE A 235 9.40 -8.53 -1.87
N HIS A 236 8.10 -8.73 -1.71
CA HIS A 236 7.37 -9.89 -2.22
C HIS A 236 6.34 -9.53 -3.30
N ARG A 237 6.49 -8.35 -3.93
CA ARG A 237 5.59 -7.93 -5.00
C ARG A 237 5.80 -8.82 -6.22
N HIS A 238 4.72 -9.46 -6.64
CA HIS A 238 4.63 -10.08 -7.96
C HIS A 238 4.14 -9.06 -8.97
N ARG A 239 4.85 -8.92 -10.08
CA ARG A 239 4.46 -7.99 -11.15
C ARG A 239 3.23 -8.52 -11.88
N GLY A 240 2.23 -7.67 -12.07
CA GLY A 240 1.09 -7.97 -12.93
C GLY A 240 1.43 -7.76 -14.41
N ASP A 241 0.78 -8.52 -15.28
CA ASP A 241 1.00 -8.47 -16.74
C ASP A 241 0.82 -7.07 -17.33
N LYS A 242 -0.04 -6.25 -16.73
CA LYS A 242 -0.36 -4.89 -17.16
C LYS A 242 0.26 -3.80 -16.28
N ASP A 243 1.20 -4.15 -15.41
CA ASP A 243 1.95 -3.16 -14.65
C ASP A 243 2.91 -2.38 -15.56
N ALA A 244 2.89 -1.05 -15.45
CA ALA A 244 3.85 -0.18 -16.14
C ALA A 244 5.31 -0.57 -15.80
N TYR A 245 6.19 -0.40 -16.80
CA TYR A 245 7.64 -0.50 -16.63
C TYR A 245 8.20 0.76 -16.00
#